data_AF-A0A0N7LQG4-F1
#
_entry.id   AF-A0A0N7LQG4-F1
#
_cell.length_a   1.000
_cell.length_b   1.000
_cell.length_c   1.000
_cell.angle_alpha   90.00
_cell.angle_beta   90.00
_cell.angle_gamma   90.00
#
_symmetry.space_group_name_H-M   'P 1'
#
loop_
_entity.id
_entity.type
_entity.pdbx_description
1 polymer ?
#
loop_
_entity_poly.entity_id
_entity_poly.type
_entity_poly.pdbx_seq_one_letter_code
_entity_poly.pdbx_strand_id
1 'polypeptide(L)'
;MSKPDFQERLRRLEEKQHKSAPQVERPSASDKRERLQRALEATDAAGISRAESFPPFHKFLFKLGFTPKPFFYMSSLWLLVIGGGVVFLIFGGVLYSEIGATIKRGPVAGLYRVGWQGVYLITVITAIGFSVYHKVRAKKAGLPRWRDL
;
A
#
# COMPACT_ATOMS: atom_id res chain seq x y z
N MET A 1 -3.16 49.11 4.40
CA MET A 1 -3.39 48.45 3.11
C MET A 1 -3.42 46.94 3.31
N SER A 2 -4.61 46.36 3.43
CA SER A 2 -4.79 44.91 3.60
C SER A 2 -4.57 44.23 2.25
N LYS A 3 -3.64 43.27 2.18
CA LYS A 3 -3.21 42.66 0.91
C LYS A 3 -4.34 41.77 0.38
N PRO A 4 -4.88 42.01 -0.84
CA PRO A 4 -5.95 41.21 -1.41
C PRO A 4 -5.61 39.71 -1.51
N ASP A 5 -4.32 39.37 -1.61
CA ASP A 5 -3.81 37.98 -1.62
C ASP A 5 -4.14 37.20 -0.33
N PHE A 6 -4.26 37.88 0.83
CA PHE A 6 -4.53 37.18 2.10
C PHE A 6 -5.98 36.70 2.19
N GLN A 7 -6.92 37.54 1.80
CA GLN A 7 -8.36 37.23 1.75
C GLN A 7 -8.63 36.08 0.78
N GLU A 8 -7.94 36.07 -0.36
CA GLU A 8 -8.10 35.02 -1.36
C GLU A 8 -7.52 33.66 -0.89
N ARG A 9 -6.40 33.68 -0.17
CA ARG A 9 -5.84 32.48 0.48
C ARG A 9 -6.75 31.94 1.57
N LEU A 10 -7.35 32.79 2.39
CA LEU A 10 -8.33 32.41 3.41
C LEU A 10 -9.53 31.73 2.76
N ARG A 11 -10.10 32.32 1.71
CA ARG A 11 -11.25 31.74 1.01
C ARG A 11 -10.95 30.36 0.41
N ARG A 12 -9.74 30.15 -0.13
CA ARG A 12 -9.31 28.84 -0.64
C ARG A 12 -9.12 27.81 0.47
N LEU A 13 -8.72 28.23 1.67
CA LEU A 13 -8.62 27.34 2.83
C LEU A 13 -10.00 26.97 3.37
N GLU A 14 -10.91 27.94 3.48
CA GLU A 14 -12.31 27.70 3.87
C GLU A 14 -13.06 26.81 2.87
N GLU A 15 -12.91 27.06 1.56
CA GLU A 15 -13.49 26.19 0.52
C GLU A 15 -12.92 24.76 0.59
N LYS A 16 -11.62 24.59 0.88
CA LYS A 16 -11.02 23.27 1.09
C LYS A 16 -11.52 22.59 2.37
N GLN A 17 -11.76 23.38 3.41
CA GLN A 17 -12.26 22.88 4.69
C GLN A 17 -13.73 22.44 4.56
N HIS A 18 -14.55 23.18 3.80
CA HIS A 18 -15.95 22.81 3.53
C HIS A 18 -16.14 21.69 2.50
N LYS A 19 -15.22 21.51 1.55
CA LYS A 19 -15.24 20.36 0.62
C LYS A 19 -14.71 19.06 1.21
N SER A 20 -14.20 19.09 2.44
CA SER A 20 -13.93 17.88 3.20
C SER A 20 -15.28 17.34 3.65
N ALA A 21 -15.77 16.30 2.97
CA ALA A 21 -17.05 15.64 3.25
C ALA A 21 -17.29 15.45 4.76
N PRO A 22 -18.54 15.53 5.24
CA PRO A 22 -18.84 15.40 6.66
C PRO A 22 -18.24 14.09 7.19
N GLN A 23 -17.21 14.20 8.02
CA GLN A 23 -16.73 13.10 8.82
C GLN A 23 -17.83 12.84 9.83
N VAL A 24 -18.72 11.90 9.51
CA VAL A 24 -19.62 11.31 10.50
C VAL A 24 -18.69 10.74 11.58
N GLU A 25 -18.64 11.40 12.74
CA GLU A 25 -17.88 10.94 13.91
C GLU A 25 -18.45 9.58 14.33
N ARG A 26 -17.90 8.51 13.74
CA ARG A 26 -18.20 7.15 14.17
C ARG A 26 -17.33 6.86 15.40
N PRO A 27 -17.91 6.38 16.51
CA PRO A 27 -17.15 6.09 17.71
C PRO A 27 -16.06 5.06 17.39
N SER A 28 -14.78 5.36 17.69
CA SER A 28 -13.63 4.48 17.44
C SER A 28 -13.94 3.04 17.87
N ALA A 29 -13.86 2.08 16.96
CA ALA A 29 -14.15 0.68 17.29
C ALA A 29 -13.13 0.15 18.32
N SER A 30 -13.63 -0.40 19.43
CA SER A 30 -12.81 -0.97 20.50
C SER A 30 -12.26 -2.36 20.12
N ASP A 31 -13.01 -3.13 19.34
CA ASP A 31 -12.64 -4.47 18.89
C ASP A 31 -11.91 -4.46 17.53
N LYS A 32 -10.86 -5.28 17.39
CA LYS A 32 -10.08 -5.44 16.15
C LYS A 32 -10.93 -5.95 15.00
N ARG A 33 -11.93 -6.79 15.28
CA ARG A 33 -12.85 -7.32 14.27
C ARG A 33 -13.75 -6.23 13.70
N GLU A 34 -14.31 -5.39 14.56
CA GLU A 34 -15.17 -4.28 14.16
C GLU A 34 -14.38 -3.24 13.35
N ARG A 35 -13.14 -2.92 13.77
CA ARG A 35 -12.22 -2.07 12.98
C ARG A 35 -11.94 -2.61 11.60
N LEU A 36 -11.70 -3.92 11.50
CA LEU A 36 -11.49 -4.58 10.21
C LEU A 36 -12.72 -4.47 9.32
N GLN A 37 -13.92 -4.70 9.87
CA GLN A 37 -15.17 -4.58 9.12
C GLN A 37 -15.36 -3.15 8.60
N ARG A 38 -15.19 -2.14 9.44
CA ARG A 38 -15.28 -0.72 9.03
C ARG A 38 -14.23 -0.34 7.98
N ALA A 39 -13.01 -0.89 8.09
CA ALA A 39 -11.98 -0.70 7.07
C ALA A 39 -12.38 -1.29 5.73
N LEU A 40 -12.99 -2.49 5.74
CA LEU A 40 -13.48 -3.14 4.52
C LEU A 40 -14.63 -2.35 3.91
N GLU A 41 -15.59 -1.88 4.71
CA GLU A 41 -16.69 -1.01 4.27
C GLU A 41 -16.17 0.30 3.67
N ALA A 42 -15.18 0.94 4.29
CA ALA A 42 -14.56 2.16 3.76
C ALA A 42 -13.84 1.91 2.43
N THR A 43 -13.15 0.77 2.27
CA THR A 43 -12.52 0.42 0.99
C THR A 43 -13.54 0.10 -0.10
N ASP A 44 -14.65 -0.57 0.25
CA ASP A 44 -15.73 -0.91 -0.67
C ASP A 44 -16.46 0.35 -1.14
N ALA A 45 -16.75 1.27 -0.22
CA ALA A 45 -17.32 2.59 -0.53
C ALA A 45 -16.40 3.44 -1.43
N ALA A 46 -15.08 3.25 -1.34
CA ALA A 46 -14.11 3.90 -2.20
C ALA A 46 -13.92 3.21 -3.58
N GLY A 47 -14.68 2.16 -3.88
CA GLY A 47 -14.58 1.41 -5.14
C GLY A 47 -13.33 0.53 -5.24
N ILE A 48 -12.67 0.24 -4.11
CA ILE A 48 -11.51 -0.64 -4.05
C ILE A 48 -12.01 -2.07 -3.84
N SER A 49 -11.71 -2.96 -4.79
CA SER A 49 -12.19 -4.34 -4.69
C SER A 49 -11.66 -5.05 -3.44
N ARG A 50 -12.46 -5.96 -2.87
CA ARG A 50 -12.01 -6.80 -1.74
C ARG A 50 -10.75 -7.59 -2.06
N ALA A 51 -10.52 -7.99 -3.32
CA ALA A 51 -9.33 -8.72 -3.72
C ALA A 51 -8.06 -7.85 -3.66
N GLU A 52 -8.18 -6.55 -3.93
CA GLU A 52 -7.07 -5.58 -3.81
C GLU A 52 -6.80 -5.22 -2.34
N SER A 53 -7.84 -5.05 -1.54
CA SER A 53 -7.74 -4.72 -0.11
C SER A 53 -7.28 -5.90 0.74
N PHE A 54 -7.67 -7.12 0.34
CA PHE A 54 -7.45 -8.38 1.05
C PHE A 54 -6.99 -9.47 0.07
N PRO A 55 -5.67 -9.57 -0.19
CA PRO A 55 -5.13 -10.60 -1.09
C PRO A 55 -5.37 -12.02 -0.54
N PRO A 56 -5.21 -13.07 -1.36
CA PRO A 56 -5.38 -14.46 -0.93
C PRO A 56 -4.56 -14.83 0.32
N PHE A 57 -3.35 -14.28 0.47
CA PHE A 57 -2.51 -14.51 1.65
C PHE A 57 -3.17 -14.03 2.95
N HIS A 58 -3.88 -12.90 2.93
CA HIS A 58 -4.62 -12.42 4.10
C HIS A 58 -5.79 -13.35 4.47
N LYS A 59 -6.43 -13.99 3.48
CA LYS A 59 -7.46 -15.01 3.74
C LYS A 59 -6.86 -16.22 4.45
N PHE A 60 -5.64 -16.61 4.09
CA PHE A 60 -4.92 -17.70 4.75
C PHE A 60 -4.55 -17.33 6.20
N LEU A 61 -4.03 -16.12 6.43
CA LEU A 61 -3.77 -15.61 7.78
C LEU A 61 -5.04 -15.58 8.64
N PHE A 62 -6.18 -15.22 8.04
CA PHE A 62 -7.47 -15.27 8.73
C PHE A 62 -7.88 -16.68 9.14
N LYS A 63 -7.64 -17.69 8.30
CA LYS A 63 -7.86 -19.10 8.66
C LYS A 63 -6.97 -19.56 9.82
N LEU A 64 -5.78 -18.99 9.96
CA LEU A 64 -4.87 -19.24 11.08
C LEU A 64 -5.21 -18.45 12.36
N GLY A 65 -6.33 -17.71 12.37
CA GLY A 65 -6.78 -16.94 13.53
C GLY A 65 -6.14 -15.54 13.65
N PHE A 66 -5.32 -15.12 12.67
CA PHE A 66 -4.79 -13.78 12.63
C PHE A 66 -5.76 -12.83 11.95
N THR A 67 -5.93 -11.62 12.48
CA THR A 67 -6.76 -10.57 11.88
C THR A 67 -5.84 -9.55 11.19
N PRO A 68 -5.36 -9.82 9.95
CA PRO A 68 -4.38 -8.94 9.33
C PRO A 68 -5.01 -7.61 8.96
N LYS A 69 -4.23 -6.53 9.08
CA LYS A 69 -4.66 -5.21 8.61
C LYS A 69 -4.70 -5.21 7.07
N PRO A 70 -5.71 -4.59 6.43
CA PRO A 70 -5.72 -4.44 4.97
C PRO A 70 -4.51 -3.61 4.50
N PHE A 71 -4.02 -3.86 3.28
CA PHE A 71 -2.78 -3.25 2.78
C PHE A 71 -2.77 -1.71 2.84
N PHE A 72 -3.88 -1.07 2.48
CA PHE A 72 -4.00 0.40 2.48
C PHE A 72 -3.79 1.02 3.88
N TYR A 73 -4.02 0.25 4.93
CA TYR A 73 -3.89 0.66 6.33
C TYR A 73 -2.56 0.22 6.97
N MET A 74 -1.74 -0.58 6.29
CA MET A 74 -0.41 -0.98 6.78
C MET A 74 0.56 0.21 6.79
N SER A 75 1.59 0.14 7.64
CA SER A 75 2.66 1.15 7.63
C SER A 75 3.45 1.05 6.32
N SER A 76 4.05 2.17 5.89
CA SER A 76 4.89 2.18 4.69
C SER A 76 6.05 1.20 4.80
N LEU A 77 6.60 1.01 6.01
CA LEU A 77 7.64 0.03 6.28
C LEU A 77 7.15 -1.40 6.03
N TRP A 78 5.95 -1.75 6.49
CA TRP A 78 5.38 -3.08 6.22
C TRP A 78 5.10 -3.31 4.74
N LEU A 79 4.64 -2.30 4.01
CA LEU A 79 4.46 -2.38 2.55
C LEU A 79 5.78 -2.60 1.83
N LEU A 80 6.86 -1.94 2.29
CA LEU A 80 8.22 -2.15 1.75
C LEU A 80 8.70 -3.59 2.01
N VAL A 81 8.52 -4.09 3.23
CA VAL A 81 8.97 -5.45 3.60
C VAL A 81 8.18 -6.51 2.83
N ILE A 82 6.86 -6.37 2.71
CA ILE A 82 6.04 -7.35 1.98
C ILE A 82 6.30 -7.26 0.48
N GLY A 83 6.23 -6.06 -0.10
CA GLY A 83 6.45 -5.87 -1.54
C GLY A 83 7.87 -6.26 -1.94
N GLY A 84 8.87 -5.82 -1.18
CA GLY A 84 10.27 -6.18 -1.36
C GLY A 84 10.51 -7.67 -1.15
N GLY A 85 9.94 -8.28 -0.11
CA GLY A 85 10.07 -9.70 0.16
C GLY A 85 9.54 -10.56 -0.98
N VAL A 86 8.36 -10.25 -1.52
CA VAL A 86 7.79 -10.98 -2.67
C VAL A 86 8.68 -10.85 -3.91
N VAL A 87 9.11 -9.64 -4.23
CA VAL A 87 9.97 -9.37 -5.39
C VAL A 87 11.32 -10.08 -5.23
N PHE A 88 11.92 -10.00 -4.04
CA PHE A 88 13.17 -10.67 -3.71
C PHE A 88 13.07 -12.19 -3.82
N LEU A 89 11.98 -12.79 -3.31
CA LEU A 89 11.77 -14.22 -3.43
C LEU A 89 11.61 -14.67 -4.89
N ILE A 90 10.92 -13.89 -5.72
CA ILE A 90 10.75 -14.19 -7.15
C ILE A 90 12.10 -14.08 -7.87
N PHE A 91 12.74 -12.92 -7.84
CA PHE A 91 13.98 -12.69 -8.59
C PHE A 91 15.18 -13.41 -8.00
N GLY A 92 15.29 -13.47 -6.67
CA GLY A 92 16.30 -14.23 -5.97
C GLY A 92 16.11 -15.73 -6.14
N GLY A 93 14.87 -16.22 -6.14
CA GLY A 93 14.54 -17.61 -6.45
C GLY A 93 14.91 -18.00 -7.87
N VAL A 94 14.58 -17.16 -8.85
CA VAL A 94 15.01 -17.33 -10.26
C VAL A 94 16.53 -17.37 -10.35
N LEU A 95 17.21 -16.39 -9.77
CA LEU A 95 18.67 -16.31 -9.78
C LEU A 95 19.31 -17.55 -9.13
N TYR A 96 18.77 -18.01 -8.00
CA TYR A 96 19.24 -19.17 -7.25
C TYR A 96 19.00 -20.50 -7.99
N SER A 97 17.79 -20.70 -8.52
CA SER A 97 17.39 -21.95 -9.20
C SER A 97 18.25 -22.26 -10.41
N GLU A 98 18.84 -21.25 -11.03
CA GLU A 98 19.59 -21.39 -12.26
C GLU A 98 21.10 -21.19 -12.07
N ILE A 99 21.63 -21.32 -10.84
CA ILE A 99 23.08 -21.35 -10.57
C ILE A 99 23.76 -22.55 -11.28
N GLY A 100 22.99 -23.58 -11.68
CA GLY A 100 23.49 -24.74 -12.44
C GLY A 100 23.21 -24.76 -13.95
N ALA A 101 22.53 -23.75 -14.51
CA ALA A 101 22.11 -23.75 -15.92
C ALA A 101 23.04 -22.88 -16.79
N THR A 102 23.71 -23.48 -17.76
CA THR A 102 24.83 -22.90 -18.54
C THR A 102 24.43 -21.95 -19.67
N ILE A 103 23.15 -21.88 -20.07
CA ILE A 103 22.72 -21.05 -21.21
C ILE A 103 21.48 -20.26 -20.83
N LYS A 104 21.57 -18.93 -20.84
CA LYS A 104 20.45 -18.04 -20.53
C LYS A 104 20.24 -17.03 -21.63
N ARG A 105 19.15 -17.21 -22.37
CA ARG A 105 18.66 -16.28 -23.39
C ARG A 105 17.37 -15.63 -22.90
N GLY A 106 17.19 -14.33 -23.15
CA GLY A 106 15.96 -13.60 -22.84
C GLY A 106 16.14 -12.43 -21.86
N PRO A 107 15.04 -11.78 -21.44
CA PRO A 107 15.05 -10.55 -20.63
C PRO A 107 15.69 -10.73 -19.25
N VAL A 108 15.83 -11.96 -18.78
CA VAL A 108 16.47 -12.30 -17.50
C VAL A 108 18.01 -12.30 -17.60
N ALA A 109 18.58 -12.35 -18.81
CA ALA A 109 20.04 -12.32 -19.02
C ALA A 109 20.70 -11.05 -18.44
N GLY A 110 19.99 -9.91 -18.50
CA GLY A 110 20.44 -8.67 -17.88
C GLY A 110 20.54 -8.79 -16.36
N LEU A 111 19.61 -9.50 -15.71
CA LEU A 111 19.63 -9.74 -14.28
C LEU A 111 20.85 -10.58 -13.87
N TYR A 112 21.22 -11.58 -14.67
CA TYR A 112 22.40 -12.41 -14.42
C TYR A 112 23.71 -11.65 -14.55
N ARG A 113 23.81 -10.71 -15.49
CA ARG A 113 25.01 -9.88 -15.67
C ARG A 113 25.31 -9.02 -14.43
N VAL A 114 24.26 -8.54 -13.76
CA VAL A 114 24.37 -7.74 -12.54
C VAL A 114 24.37 -8.62 -11.27
N GLY A 115 23.87 -9.85 -11.38
CA GLY A 115 23.82 -10.83 -10.29
C GLY A 115 22.95 -10.37 -9.12
N TRP A 116 23.37 -10.73 -7.90
CA TRP A 116 22.64 -10.39 -6.68
C TRP A 116 22.46 -8.88 -6.47
N GLN A 117 23.41 -8.06 -6.91
CA GLN A 117 23.32 -6.60 -6.82
C GLN A 117 22.13 -6.06 -7.62
N GLY A 118 21.87 -6.65 -8.80
CA GLY A 118 20.74 -6.29 -9.65
C GLY A 118 19.41 -6.67 -9.00
N VAL A 119 19.35 -7.86 -8.39
CA VAL A 119 18.17 -8.31 -7.62
C VAL A 119 17.87 -7.35 -6.48
N TYR A 120 18.88 -6.95 -5.69
CA TYR A 120 18.69 -5.98 -4.60
C TYR A 120 18.18 -4.63 -5.10
N LEU A 121 18.78 -4.09 -6.16
CA LEU A 121 18.40 -2.79 -6.71
C LEU A 121 16.95 -2.78 -7.22
N ILE A 122 16.57 -3.80 -8.01
CA ILE A 122 15.21 -3.95 -8.52
C ILE A 122 14.23 -4.12 -7.36
N THR A 123 14.58 -4.96 -6.38
CA THR A 123 13.76 -5.17 -5.19
C THR A 123 13.46 -3.86 -4.45
N VAL A 124 14.49 -3.05 -4.20
CA VAL A 124 14.34 -1.77 -3.49
C VAL A 124 13.47 -0.80 -4.29
N ILE A 125 13.74 -0.63 -5.59
CA ILE A 125 12.98 0.28 -6.46
C ILE A 125 11.51 -0.15 -6.52
N THR A 126 11.24 -1.44 -6.76
CA THR A 126 9.87 -1.96 -6.83
C THR A 126 9.16 -1.87 -5.48
N ALA A 127 9.84 -2.15 -4.37
CA ALA A 127 9.26 -2.00 -3.03
C ALA A 127 8.84 -0.56 -2.76
N ILE A 128 9.72 0.41 -3.05
CA ILE A 128 9.42 1.84 -2.91
C ILE A 128 8.23 2.23 -3.79
N GLY A 129 8.24 1.85 -5.07
CA GLY A 129 7.15 2.11 -6.00
C GLY A 129 5.82 1.53 -5.51
N PHE A 130 5.83 0.28 -5.03
CA PHE A 130 4.66 -0.40 -4.48
C PHE A 130 4.10 0.32 -3.25
N SER A 131 4.97 0.70 -2.31
CA SER A 131 4.61 1.42 -1.09
C SER A 131 4.00 2.80 -1.40
N VAL A 132 4.63 3.56 -2.30
CA VAL A 132 4.15 4.87 -2.74
C VAL A 132 2.81 4.73 -3.47
N TYR A 133 2.68 3.80 -4.41
CA TYR A 133 1.45 3.55 -5.16
C TYR A 133 0.26 3.30 -4.22
N HIS A 134 0.42 2.40 -3.24
CA HIS A 134 -0.64 2.09 -2.28
C HIS A 134 -1.00 3.29 -1.40
N LYS A 135 -0.01 4.08 -0.96
CA LYS A 135 -0.26 5.27 -0.14
C LYS A 135 -0.95 6.38 -0.91
N VAL A 136 -0.54 6.62 -2.15
CA VAL A 136 -1.19 7.59 -3.03
C VAL A 136 -2.61 7.16 -3.33
N ARG A 137 -2.84 5.87 -3.63
CA ARG A 137 -4.18 5.34 -3.89
C ARG A 137 -5.09 5.45 -2.67
N ALA A 138 -4.60 5.09 -1.47
CA ALA A 138 -5.34 5.27 -0.21
C ALA A 138 -5.72 6.73 0.03
N LYS A 139 -4.79 7.67 -0.23
CA LYS A 139 -5.04 9.10 -0.07
C LYS A 139 -6.04 9.64 -1.09
N LYS A 140 -5.92 9.24 -2.35
CA LYS A 140 -6.86 9.61 -3.43
C LYS A 140 -8.26 9.07 -3.18
N ALA A 141 -8.36 7.88 -2.59
CA ALA A 141 -9.60 7.24 -2.19
C ALA A 141 -10.24 7.87 -0.92
N GLY A 142 -9.56 8.82 -0.26
CA GLY A 142 -10.10 9.46 0.95
C GLY A 142 -10.24 8.50 2.13
N LEU A 143 -9.47 7.41 2.18
CA LEU A 143 -9.60 6.43 3.25
C LEU A 143 -9.23 7.06 4.61
N PRO A 144 -10.02 6.78 5.67
CA PRO A 144 -9.70 7.24 7.02
C PRO A 144 -8.40 6.57 7.51
N ARG A 145 -7.76 7.13 8.55
CA ARG A 145 -6.60 6.45 9.14
C ARG A 145 -7.07 5.26 9.96
N TRP A 146 -6.24 4.23 10.05
CA TRP A 146 -6.57 3.02 10.84
C TRP A 146 -6.91 3.32 12.30
N ARG A 147 -6.28 4.35 12.89
CA ARG A 147 -6.52 4.77 14.27
C ARG A 147 -7.89 5.45 14.44
N ASP A 148 -8.44 5.99 13.36
CA ASP A 148 -9.67 6.77 13.37
C ASP A 148 -10.90 5.88 13.02
N LEU A 149 -10.66 4.57 12.78
CA LEU A 149 -11.68 3.54 12.58
C LEU A 149 -12.12 2.89 13.89
#